data_AF-A0A524DH03-F1
#
_entry.id   AF-A0A524DH03-F1
#
_cell.length_a   1.000
_cell.length_b   1.000
_cell.length_c   1.000
_cell.angle_alpha   90.00
_cell.angle_beta   90.00
_cell.angle_gamma   90.00
#
_symmetry.space_group_name_H-M   'P 1'
#
loop_
_entity.id
_entity.type
_entity.pdbx_description
1 polymer ?
#
loop_
_entity_poly.entity_id
_entity_poly.type
_entity_poly.pdbx_seq_one_letter_code
_entity_poly.pdbx_strand_id
1 'polypeptide(L)'
;MINMEAIGFYCCFSSIEDYYNAKDWISLKTFFTISYYFILKESIGCGDAQVEVKEGETMFCFVCWNLYHKNTPEKVMHLASEIQSLEFFTDPSRNNYIYPTTAFECEWDDDLRLKKAKYFEDDFELTGYCYTHDLIDMESLSEDARETVYILKDDWEKYNRRYQIR
;
A
#
# COMPACT_ATOMS: atom_id res chain seq x y z
N MET A 1 10.16 -8.24 -29.01
CA MET A 1 8.82 -8.20 -28.39
C MET A 1 9.01 -7.60 -27.02
N ILE A 2 8.38 -6.46 -26.73
CA ILE A 2 8.36 -5.96 -25.35
C ILE A 2 7.32 -6.83 -24.65
N ASN A 3 7.75 -7.68 -23.72
CA ASN A 3 6.85 -8.30 -22.77
C ASN A 3 6.10 -7.16 -22.10
N MET A 4 4.80 -6.99 -22.39
CA MET A 4 3.93 -6.12 -21.62
C MET A 4 3.66 -6.83 -20.29
N GLU A 5 4.71 -6.91 -19.47
CA GLU A 5 4.63 -7.23 -18.06
C GLU A 5 3.67 -6.23 -17.42
N ALA A 6 2.76 -6.72 -16.59
CA ALA A 6 1.88 -5.85 -15.82
C ALA A 6 2.75 -4.84 -15.08
N ILE A 7 2.64 -3.56 -15.43
CA ILE A 7 3.32 -2.50 -14.70
C ILE A 7 2.51 -2.29 -13.42
N GLY A 8 3.06 -2.78 -12.32
CA GLY A 8 2.58 -2.48 -11.00
C GLY A 8 3.50 -1.51 -10.30
N PHE A 9 2.97 -0.90 -9.24
CA PHE A 9 3.75 -0.16 -8.27
C PHE A 9 3.42 -0.72 -6.90
N TYR A 10 4.40 -0.75 -6.03
CA TYR A 10 4.09 -0.70 -4.61
C TYR A 10 4.34 0.70 -4.11
N CYS A 11 3.46 1.13 -3.23
CA CYS A 11 3.54 2.40 -2.55
C CYS A 11 3.62 2.09 -1.06
N CYS A 12 4.55 2.70 -0.34
CA CYS A 12 4.70 2.57 1.09
C CYS A 12 4.77 3.95 1.75
N PHE A 13 4.07 4.10 2.86
CA PHE A 13 3.86 5.39 3.51
C PHE A 13 4.18 5.28 5.00
N SER A 14 4.88 6.29 5.53
CA SER A 14 5.18 6.37 6.96
C SER A 14 3.98 6.86 7.77
N SER A 15 3.07 7.58 7.11
CA SER A 15 1.81 8.08 7.68
C SER A 15 0.62 7.34 7.08
N ILE A 16 -0.30 6.93 7.96
CA ILE A 16 -1.57 6.33 7.54
C ILE A 16 -2.46 7.34 6.80
N GLU A 17 -2.33 8.64 7.08
CA GLU A 17 -3.07 9.68 6.37
C GLU A 17 -2.62 9.80 4.91
N ASP A 18 -1.30 9.83 4.68
CA ASP A 18 -0.74 9.86 3.32
C ASP A 18 -1.08 8.59 2.55
N TYR A 19 -1.10 7.44 3.23
CA TYR A 19 -1.55 6.19 2.67
C TYR A 19 -2.98 6.29 2.13
N TYR A 20 -3.94 6.81 2.93
CA TYR A 20 -5.33 6.96 2.50
C TYR A 20 -5.48 7.98 1.37
N ASN A 21 -4.83 9.13 1.49
CA ASN A 21 -4.85 10.18 0.47
C ASN A 21 -4.32 9.67 -0.88
N ALA A 22 -3.22 8.92 -0.87
CA ALA A 22 -2.65 8.33 -2.08
C ALA A 22 -3.53 7.20 -2.63
N LYS A 23 -4.06 6.33 -1.77
CA LYS A 23 -4.98 5.24 -2.15
C LYS A 23 -6.20 5.78 -2.90
N ASP A 24 -6.85 6.79 -2.34
CA ASP A 24 -8.05 7.39 -2.91
C ASP A 24 -7.74 8.14 -4.21
N TRP A 25 -6.62 8.88 -4.25
CA TRP A 25 -6.18 9.55 -5.48
C TRP A 25 -5.94 8.53 -6.60
N ILE A 26 -5.19 7.47 -6.33
CA ILE A 26 -4.88 6.42 -7.31
C ILE A 26 -6.17 5.74 -7.77
N SER A 27 -7.06 5.39 -6.85
CA SER A 27 -8.33 4.71 -7.16
C SER A 27 -9.29 5.59 -7.98
N LEU A 28 -9.32 6.91 -7.74
CA LEU A 28 -10.22 7.84 -8.43
C LEU A 28 -9.68 8.33 -9.78
N LYS A 29 -8.36 8.48 -9.91
CA LYS A 29 -7.74 9.14 -11.06
C LYS A 29 -7.15 8.17 -12.08
N THR A 30 -6.96 6.91 -11.74
CA THR A 30 -6.13 6.03 -12.55
C THR A 30 -6.78 4.66 -12.82
N PHE A 31 -6.29 3.99 -13.86
CA PHE A 31 -6.73 2.66 -14.27
C PHE A 31 -6.07 1.53 -13.46
N PHE A 32 -5.48 1.87 -12.31
CA PHE A 32 -4.83 0.92 -11.44
C PHE A 32 -5.83 0.31 -10.48
N THR A 33 -5.68 -0.99 -10.21
CA THR A 33 -6.41 -1.69 -9.18
C THR A 33 -5.45 -2.11 -8.10
N ILE A 34 -5.80 -1.81 -6.86
CA ILE A 34 -5.04 -2.28 -5.71
C ILE A 34 -5.33 -3.77 -5.54
N SER A 35 -4.28 -4.59 -5.50
CA SER A 35 -4.40 -6.05 -5.38
C SER A 35 -3.90 -6.59 -4.05
N TYR A 36 -3.01 -5.86 -3.38
CA TYR A 36 -2.47 -6.28 -2.09
C TYR A 36 -2.36 -5.11 -1.15
N TYR A 37 -2.72 -5.34 0.11
CA TYR A 37 -2.55 -4.41 1.22
C TYR A 37 -1.60 -5.06 2.21
N PHE A 38 -0.61 -4.35 2.70
CA PHE A 38 0.38 -4.91 3.62
C PHE A 38 1.06 -3.86 4.48
N ILE A 39 1.68 -4.30 5.56
CA ILE A 39 2.59 -3.45 6.36
C ILE A 39 4.02 -3.99 6.31
N LEU A 40 4.97 -3.07 6.43
CA LEU A 40 6.38 -3.36 6.66
C LEU A 40 6.80 -2.84 8.04
N LYS A 41 7.49 -3.69 8.80
CA LYS A 41 8.11 -3.34 10.09
C LYS A 41 9.63 -3.40 10.06
N GLU A 42 10.19 -3.83 8.94
CA GLU A 42 11.63 -3.94 8.71
C GLU A 42 11.95 -3.34 7.34
N SER A 43 13.09 -2.68 7.25
CA SER A 43 13.63 -2.17 5.99
C SER A 43 13.84 -3.31 4.99
N ILE A 44 13.49 -3.04 3.74
CA ILE A 44 13.67 -3.98 2.63
C ILE A 44 14.51 -3.32 1.54
N GLY A 45 15.43 -4.09 0.96
CA GLY A 45 16.04 -3.73 -0.32
C GLY A 45 15.05 -3.96 -1.46
N CYS A 46 15.17 -3.18 -2.54
CA CYS A 46 14.42 -3.28 -3.79
C CYS A 46 15.35 -2.88 -4.95
N GLY A 47 16.15 -3.84 -5.45
CA GLY A 47 17.20 -3.56 -6.43
C GLY A 47 18.27 -2.63 -5.85
N ASP A 48 18.55 -1.52 -6.55
CA ASP A 48 19.49 -0.47 -6.09
C ASP A 48 18.86 0.49 -5.06
N ALA A 49 17.59 0.30 -4.71
CA ALA A 49 16.87 1.14 -3.76
C ALA A 49 16.64 0.43 -2.42
N GLN A 50 16.44 1.22 -1.36
CA GLN A 50 16.12 0.74 -0.03
C GLN A 50 14.89 1.47 0.51
N VAL A 51 13.88 0.70 0.92
CA VAL A 51 12.74 1.22 1.70
C VAL A 51 13.17 1.19 3.15
N GLU A 52 13.34 2.36 3.76
CA GLU A 52 13.79 2.46 5.15
C GLU A 52 12.59 2.55 6.10
N VAL A 53 12.45 1.54 6.93
CA VAL A 53 11.54 1.55 8.09
C VAL A 53 12.38 1.85 9.32
N LYS A 54 12.14 2.98 9.99
CA LYS A 54 12.88 3.28 11.23
C LYS A 54 12.48 2.31 12.34
N GLU A 55 13.38 2.11 13.30
CA GLU A 55 13.14 1.23 14.43
C GLU A 55 11.87 1.64 15.19
N GLY A 56 10.93 0.70 15.33
CA GLY A 56 9.65 0.93 15.99
C GLY A 56 8.58 1.58 15.12
N GLU A 57 8.91 2.03 13.89
CA GLU A 57 7.94 2.56 12.94
C GLU A 57 7.27 1.43 12.14
N THR A 58 6.12 1.73 11.55
CA THR A 58 5.41 0.86 10.61
C THR A 58 5.18 1.63 9.33
N MET A 59 5.45 0.98 8.19
CA MET A 59 5.05 1.51 6.89
C MET A 59 3.78 0.82 6.41
N PHE A 60 2.82 1.62 5.99
CA PHE A 60 1.57 1.17 5.39
C PHE A 60 1.75 1.10 3.88
N CYS A 61 1.45 -0.04 3.28
CA CYS A 61 1.76 -0.25 1.88
C CYS A 61 0.61 -0.89 1.12
N PHE A 62 0.56 -0.60 -0.18
CA PHE A 62 -0.29 -1.33 -1.13
C PHE A 62 0.44 -1.57 -2.44
N VAL A 63 0.06 -2.66 -3.13
CA VAL A 63 0.46 -2.92 -4.51
C VAL A 63 -0.71 -2.60 -5.42
N CYS A 64 -0.47 -1.76 -6.42
CA CYS A 64 -1.43 -1.47 -7.47
C CYS A 64 -0.92 -1.99 -8.81
N TRP A 65 -1.82 -2.52 -9.63
CA TRP A 65 -1.53 -3.06 -10.95
C TRP A 65 -2.39 -2.38 -12.01
N ASN A 66 -1.80 -2.10 -13.18
CA ASN A 66 -2.57 -1.64 -14.32
C ASN A 66 -3.32 -2.82 -14.96
N LEU A 67 -4.65 -2.84 -14.86
CA LEU A 67 -5.48 -3.92 -15.43
C LEU A 67 -5.76 -3.78 -16.93
N TYR A 68 -5.40 -2.65 -17.56
CA TYR A 68 -5.76 -2.43 -18.96
C TYR A 68 -4.64 -2.84 -19.92
N HIS A 69 -4.80 -4.03 -20.49
CA HIS A 69 -4.04 -4.53 -21.65
C HIS A 69 -4.16 -3.65 -22.92
N LYS A 70 -4.97 -2.58 -22.89
CA LYS A 70 -5.20 -1.65 -24.01
C LYS A 70 -4.35 -0.38 -23.97
N ASN A 71 -3.58 -0.14 -22.91
CA ASN A 71 -2.71 1.04 -22.82
C ASN A 71 -1.36 0.77 -23.51
N THR A 72 -0.87 1.74 -24.26
CA THR A 72 0.47 1.64 -24.85
C THR A 72 1.54 1.78 -23.76
N PRO A 73 2.74 1.21 -23.92
CA PRO A 73 3.83 1.36 -22.96
C PRO A 73 4.10 2.81 -22.57
N GLU A 74 4.05 3.76 -23.51
CA GLU A 74 4.27 5.19 -23.27
C GLU A 74 3.23 5.77 -22.32
N LYS A 75 1.96 5.39 -22.48
CA LYS A 75 0.89 5.84 -21.59
C LYS A 75 1.06 5.28 -20.18
N VAL A 76 1.52 4.04 -20.06
CA VAL A 76 1.76 3.45 -18.74
C VAL A 76 2.96 4.10 -18.05
N MET A 77 4.04 4.37 -18.78
CA MET A 77 5.21 5.11 -18.26
C MET A 77 4.85 6.55 -17.89
N HIS A 78 3.98 7.21 -18.64
CA HIS A 78 3.50 8.54 -18.30
C HIS A 78 2.70 8.53 -16.99
N LEU A 79 1.77 7.58 -16.83
CA LEU A 79 0.99 7.42 -15.59
C LEU A 79 1.89 7.08 -14.40
N ALA A 80 2.89 6.23 -14.59
CA ALA A 80 3.91 5.94 -13.59
C ALA A 80 4.59 7.23 -13.09
N SER A 81 5.02 8.07 -14.04
CA SER A 81 5.65 9.35 -13.75
C SER A 81 4.70 10.32 -13.05
N GLU A 82 3.41 10.33 -13.40
CA GLU A 82 2.42 11.16 -12.70
C GLU A 82 2.29 10.76 -11.24
N ILE A 83 2.15 9.45 -10.95
CA ILE A 83 2.05 8.96 -9.58
C ILE A 83 3.34 9.28 -8.81
N GLN A 84 4.51 9.06 -9.41
CA GLN A 84 5.81 9.40 -8.80
C GLN A 84 5.98 10.90 -8.51
N SER A 85 5.26 11.76 -9.24
CA SER A 85 5.33 13.22 -9.08
C SER A 85 4.35 13.77 -8.02
N LEU A 86 3.53 12.93 -7.41
CA LEU A 86 2.60 13.37 -6.36
C LEU A 86 3.38 13.84 -5.12
N GLU A 87 2.87 14.89 -4.48
CA GLU A 87 3.50 15.52 -3.31
C GLU A 87 3.87 14.50 -2.24
N PHE A 88 3.01 13.51 -2.01
CA PHE A 88 3.22 12.43 -1.04
C PHE A 88 4.55 11.70 -1.23
N PHE A 89 5.03 11.54 -2.47
CA PHE A 89 6.27 10.81 -2.80
C PHE A 89 7.47 11.72 -3.05
N THR A 90 7.23 12.98 -3.41
CA THR A 90 8.32 13.92 -3.73
C THR A 90 8.84 14.70 -2.53
N ASP A 91 8.06 14.81 -1.45
CA ASP A 91 8.48 15.47 -0.22
C ASP A 91 9.37 14.53 0.63
N PRO A 92 10.69 14.81 0.76
CA PRO A 92 11.60 13.93 1.47
C PRO A 92 11.30 13.82 2.97
N SER A 93 10.61 14.80 3.55
CA SER A 93 10.27 14.79 4.98
C SER A 93 9.22 13.75 5.34
N ARG A 94 8.42 13.32 4.35
CA ARG A 94 7.34 12.35 4.53
C ARG A 94 7.81 10.91 4.56
N ASN A 95 9.04 10.62 4.10
CA ASN A 95 9.61 9.27 4.08
C ASN A 95 8.68 8.23 3.42
N ASN A 96 8.04 8.60 2.31
CA ASN A 96 7.17 7.73 1.53
C ASN A 96 7.91 7.24 0.29
N TYR A 97 7.49 6.11 -0.23
CA TYR A 97 8.18 5.39 -1.29
C TYR A 97 7.21 4.90 -2.34
N ILE A 98 7.60 5.03 -3.60
CA ILE A 98 6.93 4.42 -4.74
C ILE A 98 7.96 3.81 -5.66
N TYR A 99 7.70 2.59 -6.08
CA TYR A 99 8.65 1.83 -6.87
C TYR A 99 7.94 0.86 -7.83
N PRO A 100 8.44 0.69 -9.06
CA PRO A 100 7.87 -0.26 -10.02
C PRO A 100 8.05 -1.71 -9.58
N THR A 101 7.04 -2.56 -9.82
CA THR A 101 7.09 -4.01 -9.53
C THR A 101 8.10 -4.78 -10.36
N THR A 102 8.51 -4.24 -11.52
CA THR A 102 9.53 -4.80 -12.40
C THR A 102 10.96 -4.59 -11.91
N ALA A 103 11.20 -3.67 -10.97
CA ALA A 103 12.52 -3.38 -10.40
C ALA A 103 12.88 -4.27 -9.19
N PHE A 104 12.00 -5.21 -8.82
CA PHE A 104 12.21 -6.07 -7.67
C PHE A 104 13.02 -7.32 -8.02
N GLU A 105 14.34 -7.20 -7.93
CA GLU A 105 15.21 -8.36 -7.66
C GLU A 105 15.19 -8.71 -6.16
N CYS A 106 14.02 -8.63 -5.51
CA CYS A 106 13.90 -8.84 -4.07
C CYS A 106 12.98 -10.00 -3.77
N GLU A 107 13.27 -10.64 -2.64
CA GLU A 107 12.87 -12.00 -2.28
C GLU A 107 11.35 -12.21 -2.24
N TRP A 108 10.73 -12.36 -3.41
CA TRP A 108 9.36 -12.84 -3.55
C TRP A 108 9.29 -14.29 -3.08
N ASP A 109 8.18 -14.64 -2.44
CA ASP A 109 7.69 -16.01 -2.52
C ASP A 109 7.03 -16.26 -3.89
N ASP A 110 6.61 -17.50 -4.14
CA ASP A 110 5.98 -17.88 -5.41
C ASP A 110 4.66 -17.13 -5.68
N ASP A 111 4.09 -16.46 -4.67
CA ASP A 111 2.83 -15.71 -4.73
C ASP A 111 3.03 -14.20 -4.95
N LEU A 112 4.26 -13.76 -5.28
CA LEU A 112 4.62 -12.34 -5.37
C LEU A 112 4.27 -11.61 -4.07
N ARG A 113 4.68 -12.18 -2.93
CA ARG A 113 4.67 -11.52 -1.62
C ARG A 113 6.07 -11.33 -1.04
N LEU A 114 6.26 -10.22 -0.34
CA LEU A 114 7.49 -9.88 0.35
C LEU A 114 7.58 -10.69 1.66
N LYS A 115 8.65 -11.45 1.85
CA LYS A 115 8.83 -12.35 3.03
C LYS A 115 8.73 -11.69 4.40
N LYS A 116 8.93 -10.37 4.48
CA LYS A 116 8.90 -9.58 5.73
C LYS A 116 7.68 -8.68 5.85
N ALA A 117 6.77 -8.75 4.89
CA ALA A 117 5.52 -8.01 4.92
C ALA A 117 4.43 -8.85 5.58
N LYS A 118 3.53 -8.17 6.29
CA LYS A 118 2.26 -8.76 6.72
C LYS A 118 1.17 -8.29 5.77
N TYR A 119 0.58 -9.22 5.03
CA TYR A 119 -0.48 -8.97 4.06
C TYR A 119 -1.88 -9.05 4.68
N PHE A 120 -2.81 -8.34 4.06
CA PHE A 120 -4.22 -8.26 4.41
C PHE A 120 -5.07 -8.46 3.15
N GLU A 121 -6.26 -9.02 3.31
CA GLU A 121 -7.18 -9.23 2.18
C GLU A 121 -7.66 -7.89 1.60
N ASP A 122 -7.92 -6.93 2.47
CA ASP A 122 -8.38 -5.60 2.10
C ASP A 122 -7.85 -4.51 3.04
N ASP A 123 -8.19 -3.27 2.71
CA ASP A 123 -7.85 -2.08 3.48
C ASP A 123 -8.49 -2.08 4.89
N PHE A 124 -9.63 -2.76 5.04
CA PHE A 124 -10.32 -2.88 6.32
C PHE A 124 -9.53 -3.75 7.29
N GLU A 125 -9.12 -4.94 6.86
CA GLU A 125 -8.31 -5.83 7.69
C GLU A 125 -6.98 -5.20 8.10
N LEU A 126 -6.32 -4.49 7.17
CA LEU A 126 -5.10 -3.73 7.47
C LEU A 126 -5.34 -2.72 8.58
N THR A 127 -6.39 -1.91 8.44
CA THR A 127 -6.66 -0.80 9.36
C THR A 127 -7.12 -1.29 10.73
N GLY A 128 -8.00 -2.29 10.76
CA GLY A 128 -8.42 -2.94 12.01
C GLY A 128 -7.25 -3.59 12.75
N TYR A 129 -6.34 -4.24 12.02
CA TYR A 129 -5.11 -4.76 12.60
C TYR A 129 -4.22 -3.66 13.18
N CYS A 130 -4.00 -2.58 12.43
CA CYS A 130 -3.16 -1.47 12.87
C CYS A 130 -3.72 -0.80 14.13
N TYR A 131 -5.03 -0.59 14.19
CA TYR A 131 -5.69 -0.02 15.37
C TYR A 131 -5.60 -0.96 16.58
N THR A 132 -5.92 -2.24 16.42
CA THR A 132 -5.91 -3.21 17.54
C THR A 132 -4.51 -3.55 18.07
N HIS A 133 -3.46 -3.09 17.41
CA HIS A 133 -2.06 -3.29 17.81
C HIS A 133 -1.33 -1.97 18.06
N ASP A 134 -2.07 -0.89 18.30
CA ASP A 134 -1.54 0.43 18.65
C ASP A 134 -0.53 0.98 17.61
N LEU A 135 -0.70 0.63 16.33
CA LEU A 135 0.15 1.10 15.23
C LEU A 135 -0.36 2.40 14.61
N ILE A 136 -1.64 2.71 14.80
CA ILE A 136 -2.28 3.96 14.38
C ILE A 136 -3.20 4.45 15.49
N ASP A 137 -3.32 5.77 15.61
CA ASP A 137 -4.35 6.40 16.42
C ASP A 137 -5.56 6.74 15.53
N MET A 138 -6.75 6.32 15.93
CA MET A 138 -7.98 6.66 15.23
C MET A 138 -8.23 8.16 15.15
N GLU A 139 -7.79 8.93 16.14
CA GLU A 139 -7.95 10.39 16.14
C GLU A 139 -7.08 11.06 15.06
N SER A 140 -6.01 10.40 14.62
CA SER A 140 -5.10 10.88 13.58
C SER A 140 -5.60 10.67 12.15
N LEU A 141 -6.69 9.91 11.97
CA LEU A 141 -7.28 9.65 10.67
C LEU A 141 -8.21 10.81 10.25
N SER A 142 -8.29 11.05 8.94
CA SER A 142 -9.32 11.94 8.37
C SER A 142 -10.73 11.43 8.72
N GLU A 143 -11.74 12.29 8.65
CA GLU A 143 -13.13 11.89 8.92
C GLU A 143 -13.57 10.75 7.98
N ASP A 144 -13.26 10.85 6.69
CA ASP A 144 -13.58 9.82 5.69
C ASP A 144 -12.88 8.48 5.98
N ALA A 145 -11.60 8.52 6.38
CA ALA A 145 -10.85 7.31 6.78
C ALA A 145 -11.41 6.73 8.09
N ARG A 146 -11.80 7.59 9.05
CA ARG A 146 -12.46 7.16 10.29
C ARG A 146 -13.82 6.55 10.02
N GLU A 147 -14.66 7.14 9.18
CA GLU A 147 -15.98 6.62 8.86
C GLU A 147 -15.89 5.25 8.21
N THR A 148 -14.91 5.06 7.32
CA THR A 148 -14.56 3.74 6.79
C THR A 148 -14.32 2.74 7.92
N VAL A 149 -13.57 3.11 8.96
CA VAL A 149 -13.32 2.25 10.14
C VAL A 149 -14.51 2.16 11.11
N TYR A 150 -15.32 3.20 11.26
CA TYR A 150 -16.44 3.28 12.22
C TYR A 150 -17.68 2.51 11.76
N ILE A 151 -17.98 2.50 10.46
CA ILE A 151 -18.95 1.56 9.85
C ILE A 151 -18.62 0.12 10.28
N LEU A 152 -17.35 -0.12 10.61
CA LEU A 152 -16.82 -1.43 10.92
C LEU A 152 -16.64 -1.68 12.41
N LYS A 153 -16.93 -0.77 13.36
CA LYS A 153 -16.87 -1.13 14.80
C LYS A 153 -18.00 -2.09 15.18
N ASP A 154 -19.19 -1.89 14.62
CA ASP A 154 -20.35 -2.78 14.82
C ASP A 154 -20.16 -4.15 14.13
N ASP A 155 -19.44 -4.19 13.01
CA ASP A 155 -19.10 -5.44 12.31
C ASP A 155 -17.77 -6.07 12.77
N TRP A 156 -16.83 -5.32 13.37
CA TRP A 156 -15.56 -5.81 13.93
C TRP A 156 -15.79 -6.60 15.21
N GLU A 157 -16.75 -6.21 16.07
CA GLU A 157 -17.19 -7.07 17.18
C GLU A 157 -17.84 -8.38 16.71
N LYS A 158 -18.39 -8.38 15.49
CA LYS A 158 -18.97 -9.55 14.80
C LYS A 158 -17.89 -10.40 14.13
N TYR A 159 -16.89 -9.77 13.52
CA TYR A 159 -15.75 -10.39 12.86
C TYR A 159 -14.80 -11.03 13.90
N ASN A 160 -14.47 -10.31 14.98
CA ASN A 160 -13.72 -10.86 16.12
C ASN A 160 -14.43 -12.04 16.77
N ARG A 161 -15.77 -12.03 16.85
CA ARG A 161 -16.53 -13.21 17.31
C ARG A 161 -16.40 -14.42 16.37
N ARG A 162 -16.22 -14.17 15.07
CA ARG A 162 -16.12 -15.21 14.03
C ARG A 162 -14.70 -15.77 13.89
N TYR A 163 -13.68 -14.97 14.19
CA TYR A 163 -12.27 -15.31 14.05
C TYR A 163 -11.50 -15.32 15.38
N GLN A 164 -12.16 -15.65 16.51
CA GLN A 164 -11.45 -16.03 17.73
C GLN A 164 -10.62 -17.30 17.50
N ILE A 165 -9.43 -17.13 16.93
CA ILE A 165 -8.36 -18.12 16.96
C ILE A 165 -7.63 -17.89 18.28
N ARG A 166 -7.68 -18.93 19.12
CA ARG A 166 -6.83 -19.11 20.30
C ARG A 166 -5.38 -19.30 19.89
#